data_AF-A0A1F3BIJ3-F1
#
_entry.id   AF-A0A1F3BIJ3-F1
#
_cell.length_a   1.000
_cell.length_b   1.000
_cell.length_c   1.000
_cell.angle_alpha   90.00
_cell.angle_beta   90.00
_cell.angle_gamma   90.00
#
_symmetry.space_group_name_H-M   'P 1'
#
loop_
_entity.id
_entity.type
_entity.pdbx_description
1 polymer ?
#
loop_
_entity_poly.entity_id
_entity_poly.type
_entity_poly.pdbx_seq_one_letter_code
_entity_poly.pdbx_strand_id
1 'polypeptide(L)'
;MSELIKEIKNSRILKNNGSWMYCNKCNKTVGYLCYSTYQDFQFDFVCKCGNIGSFRLLYKTDKEPIKSTEDLKLIKNRLCCINDNSPLFTIVDKNIETVKYSITCNNCLTQYDNIS
;
A
#
# COMPACT_ATOMS: atom_id res chain seq x y z
N MET A 1 12.94 -18.50 3.13
CA MET A 1 11.78 -17.84 2.48
C MET A 1 11.18 -16.90 3.51
N SER A 2 11.06 -15.61 3.20
CA SER A 2 10.46 -14.65 4.14
C SER A 2 8.97 -14.91 4.27
N GLU A 3 8.48 -15.09 5.49
CA GLU A 3 7.06 -15.32 5.77
C GLU A 3 6.26 -14.04 5.50
N LEU A 4 5.18 -14.15 4.72
CA LEU A 4 4.28 -13.04 4.40
C LEU A 4 3.02 -13.15 5.26
N ILE A 5 2.82 -12.19 6.17
CA ILE A 5 1.56 -12.01 6.89
C ILE A 5 0.63 -11.17 6.01
N LYS A 6 -0.63 -11.59 5.90
CA LYS A 6 -1.64 -10.95 5.06
C LYS A 6 -2.97 -10.85 5.80
N GLU A 7 -3.45 -9.63 5.95
CA GLU A 7 -4.76 -9.33 6.52
C GLU A 7 -5.49 -8.40 5.56
N ILE A 8 -6.63 -8.83 5.04
CA ILE A 8 -7.44 -8.02 4.12
C ILE A 8 -8.88 -8.06 4.60
N LYS A 9 -9.50 -6.88 4.76
CA LYS A 9 -10.90 -6.75 5.19
C LYS A 9 -11.71 -6.00 4.16
N ASN A 10 -12.91 -6.51 3.86
CA ASN A 10 -13.88 -5.95 2.91
C ASN A 10 -13.30 -5.56 1.54
N SER A 11 -12.21 -6.21 1.16
CA SER A 11 -11.41 -5.90 -0.01
C SER A 11 -10.78 -7.17 -0.58
N ARG A 12 -10.19 -7.09 -1.77
CA ARG A 12 -9.44 -8.19 -2.37
C ARG A 12 -8.26 -7.67 -3.17
N ILE A 13 -7.21 -8.48 -3.26
CA ILE A 13 -6.03 -8.23 -4.10
C ILE A 13 -5.94 -9.34 -5.15
N LEU A 14 -5.62 -9.00 -6.40
CA LEU A 14 -5.67 -9.97 -7.50
C LEU A 14 -4.63 -11.09 -7.37
N LYS A 15 -3.42 -10.76 -6.90
CA LYS A 15 -2.36 -11.74 -6.64
C LYS A 15 -1.89 -11.63 -5.19
N ASN A 16 -1.13 -12.63 -4.74
CA ASN A 16 -0.99 -12.87 -3.32
C ASN A 16 -0.27 -11.75 -2.54
N ASN A 17 0.71 -11.10 -3.17
CA ASN A 17 1.67 -10.15 -2.57
C ASN A 17 1.84 -8.84 -3.36
N GLY A 18 0.82 -8.45 -4.11
CA GLY A 18 0.84 -7.28 -5.00
C GLY A 18 -0.23 -7.43 -6.07
N SER A 19 -0.35 -6.46 -6.97
CA SER A 19 -1.37 -6.27 -8.00
C SER A 19 -2.44 -5.22 -7.68
N TRP A 20 -3.40 -5.13 -8.60
CA TRP A 20 -4.68 -4.46 -8.42
C TRP A 20 -5.39 -4.87 -7.12
N MET A 21 -5.77 -3.84 -6.39
CA MET A 21 -6.56 -3.87 -5.16
C MET A 21 -7.97 -3.42 -5.47
N TYR A 22 -8.97 -4.10 -4.90
CA TYR A 22 -10.38 -3.86 -5.19
C TYR A 22 -11.20 -3.77 -3.91
N CYS A 23 -12.24 -2.93 -3.94
CA CYS A 23 -13.31 -2.93 -2.96
C CYS A 23 -14.24 -4.13 -3.19
N ASN A 24 -14.56 -4.91 -2.15
CA ASN A 24 -15.45 -6.08 -2.33
C ASN A 24 -16.90 -5.69 -2.64
N LYS A 25 -17.40 -4.58 -2.08
CA LYS A 25 -18.80 -4.16 -2.26
C LYS A 25 -19.14 -3.74 -3.70
N CYS A 26 -18.30 -2.94 -4.36
CA CYS A 26 -18.58 -2.42 -5.71
C CYS A 26 -17.65 -2.98 -6.80
N ASN A 27 -16.70 -3.83 -6.43
CA ASN A 27 -15.70 -4.45 -7.31
C ASN A 27 -14.82 -3.44 -8.10
N LYS A 28 -14.82 -2.17 -7.72
CA LYS A 28 -13.98 -1.13 -8.33
C LYS A 28 -12.56 -1.18 -7.76
N THR A 29 -11.60 -0.86 -8.62
CA THR A 29 -10.19 -0.77 -8.27
C THR A 29 -9.93 0.43 -7.36
N VAL A 30 -9.23 0.20 -6.26
CA VAL A 30 -8.87 1.24 -5.27
C VAL A 30 -7.38 1.58 -5.33
N GLY A 31 -6.55 0.70 -5.88
CA GLY A 31 -5.13 0.94 -6.05
C GLY A 31 -4.41 -0.20 -6.76
N TYR A 32 -3.10 -0.06 -6.87
CA TYR A 32 -2.19 -1.09 -7.35
C TYR A 32 -0.98 -1.16 -6.43
N LEU A 33 -0.70 -2.32 -5.86
CA LEU A 33 0.50 -2.56 -5.04
C LEU A 33 1.61 -3.17 -5.90
N CYS A 34 2.78 -2.56 -5.92
CA CYS A 34 3.93 -3.09 -6.66
C CYS A 34 4.51 -4.28 -5.89
N TYR A 35 4.74 -5.37 -6.60
CA TYR A 35 5.29 -6.58 -6.00
C TYR A 35 6.74 -6.35 -5.57
N SER A 36 7.09 -6.84 -4.39
CA SER A 36 8.48 -6.99 -3.93
C SER A 36 9.27 -5.69 -3.79
N THR A 37 8.63 -4.53 -3.67
CA THR A 37 9.30 -3.24 -3.40
C THR A 37 9.01 -2.70 -2.00
N TYR A 38 8.25 -3.46 -1.19
CA TYR A 38 7.82 -3.08 0.14
C TYR A 38 8.10 -4.21 1.15
N GLN A 39 8.29 -3.82 2.41
CA GLN A 39 8.42 -4.71 3.56
C GLN A 39 7.10 -4.80 4.32
N ASP A 40 6.55 -3.65 4.72
CA ASP A 40 5.23 -3.52 5.34
C ASP A 40 4.39 -2.58 4.48
N PHE A 41 3.15 -2.95 4.23
CA PHE A 41 2.17 -2.14 3.51
C PHE A 41 0.85 -2.21 4.26
N GLN A 42 0.42 -1.06 4.77
CA GLN A 42 -0.87 -0.85 5.41
C GLN A 42 -1.64 0.20 4.61
N PHE A 43 -2.89 -0.11 4.27
CA PHE A 43 -3.73 0.74 3.45
C PHE A 43 -5.18 0.60 3.88
N ASP A 44 -5.71 1.66 4.48
CA ASP A 44 -7.10 1.76 4.89
C ASP A 44 -7.82 2.76 4.00
N PHE A 45 -9.03 2.43 3.57
CA PHE A 45 -9.79 3.32 2.69
C PHE A 45 -11.29 3.28 2.98
N VAL A 46 -11.93 4.41 2.72
CA VAL A 46 -13.39 4.50 2.54
C VAL A 46 -13.64 4.62 1.04
N CYS A 47 -14.36 3.65 0.48
CA CYS A 47 -14.77 3.69 -0.92
C CYS A 47 -16.02 4.56 -1.07
N LYS A 48 -16.16 5.25 -2.21
CA LYS A 48 -17.34 6.06 -2.54
C LYS A 48 -18.66 5.28 -2.57
N CYS A 49 -18.64 3.95 -2.53
CA CYS A 49 -19.85 3.13 -2.34
C CYS A 49 -20.23 2.92 -0.86
N GLY A 50 -19.55 3.58 0.07
CA GLY A 50 -19.72 3.46 1.52
C GLY A 50 -19.07 2.21 2.13
N ASN A 51 -18.17 1.53 1.41
CA ASN A 51 -17.45 0.37 1.95
C ASN A 51 -16.15 0.82 2.63
N ILE A 52 -15.90 0.34 3.84
CA ILE A 52 -14.65 0.56 4.56
C ILE A 52 -13.81 -0.70 4.42
N GLY A 53 -12.63 -0.58 3.81
CA GLY A 53 -11.75 -1.69 3.53
C GLY A 53 -10.32 -1.43 3.98
N SER A 54 -9.58 -2.52 4.18
CA SER A 54 -8.17 -2.46 4.58
C SER A 54 -7.32 -3.55 3.95
N PHE A 55 -6.04 -3.24 3.79
CA PHE A 55 -4.98 -4.17 3.40
C PHE A 55 -3.81 -4.02 4.36
N ARG A 56 -3.30 -5.15 4.85
CA ARG A 56 -2.01 -5.25 5.52
C ARG A 56 -1.23 -6.41 4.94
N LEU A 57 -0.06 -6.11 4.39
CA LEU A 57 0.87 -7.10 3.84
C LEU A 57 2.24 -6.83 4.44
N LEU A 58 2.74 -7.78 5.23
CA LEU A 58 4.00 -7.65 5.98
C LEU A 58 4.92 -8.84 5.71
N TYR A 59 6.10 -8.57 5.19
CA TYR A 59 7.21 -9.53 5.16
C TYR A 59 7.94 -9.50 6.50
N LYS A 60 7.94 -10.62 7.24
CA LYS A 60 8.70 -10.73 8.49
C LYS A 60 10.19 -10.51 8.23
N THR A 61 10.80 -9.61 8.99
CA THR A 61 12.24 -9.36 9.02
C THR A 61 12.61 -8.76 10.36
N ASP A 62 13.85 -8.97 10.79
CA ASP A 62 14.41 -8.41 12.03
C ASP A 62 14.85 -6.95 11.86
N LYS A 63 14.64 -6.37 10.67
CA LYS A 63 15.06 -5.01 10.33
C LYS A 63 13.97 -4.00 10.72
N GLU A 64 14.36 -3.04 11.53
CA GLU A 64 13.48 -1.93 11.92
C GLU A 64 13.41 -0.87 10.80
N PRO A 65 12.21 -0.32 10.53
CA PRO A 65 12.04 0.75 9.57
C PRO A 65 12.59 2.09 10.07
N ILE A 66 13.07 2.90 9.14
CA ILE A 66 13.49 4.28 9.39
C ILE A 66 12.33 5.21 9.01
N LYS A 67 11.77 5.96 9.96
CA LYS A 67 10.69 6.89 9.65
C LYS A 67 11.18 8.04 8.77
N SER A 68 10.46 8.30 7.69
CA SER A 68 10.65 9.48 6.86
C SER A 68 9.93 10.68 7.45
N THR A 69 10.52 11.86 7.29
CA THR A 69 9.83 13.15 7.46
C THR A 69 9.27 13.70 6.14
N GLU A 70 9.62 13.07 5.02
CA GLU A 70 9.21 13.44 3.67
C GLU A 70 8.15 12.49 3.13
N ASP A 71 7.28 13.01 2.26
CA ASP A 71 6.29 12.22 1.54
C ASP A 71 6.89 11.40 0.39
N LEU A 72 6.15 10.38 -0.04
CA LEU A 72 6.46 9.63 -1.26
C LEU A 72 6.40 10.54 -2.49
N LYS A 73 7.31 10.32 -3.44
CA LYS A 73 7.31 11.06 -4.71
C LYS A 73 6.40 10.41 -5.74
N LEU A 74 5.66 11.22 -6.50
CA LEU A 74 4.78 10.75 -7.56
C LEU A 74 5.51 10.69 -8.90
N ILE A 75 5.68 9.49 -9.48
CA ILE A 75 6.28 9.28 -10.80
C ILE A 75 5.32 8.46 -11.66
N LYS A 76 4.80 9.03 -12.75
CA LYS A 76 3.86 8.36 -13.68
C LYS A 76 2.67 7.71 -12.95
N ASN A 77 2.05 8.44 -12.02
CA ASN A 77 0.93 7.99 -11.18
C ASN A 77 1.27 6.87 -10.17
N ARG A 78 2.56 6.68 -9.86
CA ARG A 78 3.02 5.74 -8.83
C ARG A 78 3.67 6.52 -7.71
N LEU A 79 3.31 6.21 -6.47
CA LEU A 79 4.02 6.65 -5.29
C LEU A 79 5.28 5.80 -5.18
N CYS A 80 6.43 6.46 -5.25
CA CYS A 80 7.74 5.85 -5.24
C CYS A 80 8.53 6.31 -4.02
N CYS A 81 9.43 5.45 -3.55
CA CYS A 81 10.38 5.79 -2.49
C CYS A 81 11.30 6.93 -2.95
N ILE A 82 11.53 7.92 -2.08
CA ILE A 82 12.35 9.08 -2.41
C ILE A 82 13.83 8.71 -2.59
N ASN A 83 14.32 7.73 -1.82
CA ASN A 83 15.73 7.36 -1.73
C ASN A 83 16.25 6.58 -2.94
N ASP A 84 15.42 5.71 -3.53
CA ASP A 84 15.87 4.79 -4.59
C ASP A 84 14.98 4.77 -5.85
N ASN A 85 13.90 5.57 -5.87
CA ASN A 85 12.88 5.58 -6.93
C ASN A 85 12.05 4.29 -7.06
N SER A 86 12.14 3.35 -6.12
CA SER A 86 11.38 2.10 -6.16
C SER A 86 9.88 2.40 -6.22
N PRO A 87 9.13 1.86 -7.20
CA PRO A 87 7.70 2.05 -7.27
C PRO A 87 7.03 1.22 -6.17
N LEU A 88 6.29 1.87 -5.28
CA LEU A 88 5.68 1.22 -4.13
C LEU A 88 4.22 0.86 -4.42
N PHE A 89 3.38 1.85 -4.72
CA PHE A 89 1.98 1.62 -5.01
C PHE A 89 1.34 2.81 -5.76
N THR A 90 0.11 2.61 -6.23
CA THR A 90 -0.74 3.64 -6.82
C THR A 90 -2.07 3.67 -6.09
N ILE A 91 -2.63 4.86 -5.91
CA ILE A 91 -3.99 5.09 -5.41
C ILE A 91 -4.89 5.43 -6.59
N VAL A 92 -6.11 4.88 -6.62
CA VAL A 92 -7.13 5.17 -7.64
C VAL A 92 -8.22 6.05 -7.03
N ASP A 93 -7.90 7.34 -6.90
CA ASP A 93 -8.70 8.34 -6.17
C ASP A 93 -10.13 8.48 -6.66
N LYS A 94 -10.40 8.17 -7.95
CA LYS A 94 -11.76 8.24 -8.51
C LYS A 94 -12.77 7.37 -7.75
N ASN A 95 -12.33 6.31 -7.09
CA ASN A 95 -13.19 5.34 -6.38
C ASN A 95 -13.09 5.42 -4.86
N ILE A 96 -12.16 6.23 -4.34
CA ILE A 96 -11.88 6.39 -2.91
C ILE A 96 -12.42 7.74 -2.46
N GLU A 97 -12.99 7.78 -1.27
CA GLU A 97 -13.41 9.00 -0.58
C GLU A 97 -12.30 9.47 0.36
N THR A 98 -11.78 8.56 1.20
CA THR A 98 -10.64 8.83 2.07
C THR A 98 -9.68 7.63 2.08
N VAL A 99 -8.40 7.90 2.28
CA VAL A 99 -7.35 6.88 2.35
C VAL A 99 -6.34 7.27 3.41
N LYS A 100 -5.87 6.25 4.14
CA LYS A 100 -4.71 6.32 5.02
C LYS A 100 -3.77 5.19 4.63
N TYR A 101 -2.47 5.46 4.67
CA TYR A 101 -1.51 4.42 4.36
C TYR A 101 -0.24 4.55 5.18
N SER A 102 0.44 3.42 5.34
CA SER A 102 1.79 3.30 5.83
C SER A 102 2.52 2.31 4.94
N ILE A 103 3.69 2.67 4.42
CA ILE A 103 4.50 1.73 3.63
C ILE A 103 5.98 1.86 3.94
N THR A 104 6.63 0.72 4.11
CA THR A 104 8.07 0.61 4.28
C THR A 104 8.69 0.07 2.99
N CYS A 105 9.62 0.82 2.40
CA CYS A 105 10.40 0.36 1.25
C CYS A 105 11.31 -0.81 1.68
N ASN A 106 11.34 -1.91 0.93
CA ASN A 106 12.19 -3.06 1.31
C ASN A 106 13.69 -2.86 1.04
N ASN A 107 14.06 -1.87 0.22
CA ASN A 107 15.44 -1.64 -0.19
C ASN A 107 16.17 -0.70 0.79
N CYS A 108 15.57 0.46 1.08
CA CYS A 108 16.13 1.45 2.01
C CYS A 108 15.52 1.41 3.42
N LEU A 109 14.49 0.58 3.65
CA LEU A 109 13.77 0.45 4.93
C LEU A 109 13.08 1.73 5.41
N THR A 110 12.99 2.75 4.54
CA THR A 110 12.29 3.99 4.87
C THR A 110 10.78 3.76 4.90
N GLN A 111 10.15 4.14 6.00
CA GLN A 111 8.71 4.11 6.22
C GLN A 111 8.10 5.49 5.95
N TYR A 112 7.01 5.48 5.20
CA TYR A 112 6.24 6.66 4.81
C TYR A 112 4.80 6.49 5.28
N ASP A 113 4.27 7.51 5.96
CA ASP A 113 2.93 7.49 6.53
C ASP A 113 2.12 8.65 5.96
N ASN A 114 0.89 8.38 5.54
CA ASN A 114 -0.11 9.41 5.27
C ASN A 114 -1.35 9.12 6.13
N ILE A 115 -1.43 9.86 7.23
CA ILE A 115 -2.50 9.77 8.22
C ILE A 115 -3.26 11.10 8.15
N SER A 116 -3.99 11.33 7.07
CA SER A 116 -4.83 12.52 6.89
C SER A 116 -6.13 12.42 7.68
#